data_AF-A0A7C5PXI4-F1
#
_entry.id   AF-A0A7C5PXI4-F1
#
_cell.length_a   1.000
_cell.length_b   1.000
_cell.length_c   1.000
_cell.angle_alpha   90.00
_cell.angle_beta   90.00
_cell.angle_gamma   90.00
#
_symmetry.space_group_name_H-M   'P 1'
#
loop_
_entity.id
_entity.type
_entity.pdbx_description
1 polymer ?
#
loop_
_entity_poly.entity_id
_entity_poly.type
_entity_poly.pdbx_seq_one_letter_code
_entity_poly.pdbx_strand_id
1 'polypeptide(L)'
;MTKLFNRWTIILFVAALLPRVFGLRQFLTSDEHTNIYLAGSAVLQAFLRGDFRATYWHFYPGVTMSWLDALGIGGLWLLERLTGATALSLSAFANSDILHLLVAARLPYALLTALFVPAVYGLLRRWIEL
;
A
#
# COMPACT_ATOMS: atom_id res chain seq x y z
N MET A 1 8.94 30.93 -3.46
CA MET A 1 8.75 29.46 -3.51
C MET A 1 9.23 28.87 -2.19
N THR A 2 8.32 28.73 -1.22
CA THR A 2 8.57 28.03 0.04
C THR A 2 9.00 26.60 -0.27
N LYS A 3 10.18 26.18 0.22
CA LYS A 3 10.71 24.84 -0.02
C LYS A 3 9.69 23.82 0.46
N LEU A 4 9.15 23.03 -0.47
CA LEU A 4 8.17 21.95 -0.21
C LEU A 4 8.71 20.92 0.81
N PHE A 5 10.04 20.81 0.91
CA PHE A 5 10.74 20.05 1.94
C PHE A 5 11.33 21.00 2.98
N ASN A 6 10.71 21.02 4.15
CA ASN A 6 11.27 21.68 5.34
C ASN A 6 11.22 20.69 6.52
N ARG A 7 11.87 21.03 7.63
CA ARG A 7 11.89 20.14 8.81
C ARG A 7 10.48 19.77 9.31
N TRP A 8 9.51 20.66 9.15
CA TRP A 8 8.13 20.42 9.58
C TRP A 8 7.43 19.39 8.72
N THR A 9 7.66 19.36 7.40
CA THR A 9 7.04 18.36 6.52
C THR A 9 7.55 16.95 6.84
N ILE A 10 8.81 16.82 7.21
CA ILE A 10 9.39 15.55 7.68
C ILE A 10 8.81 15.15 9.03
N ILE A 11 8.74 16.07 9.99
CA ILE A 11 8.16 15.81 11.32
C ILE A 11 6.69 15.36 11.18
N LEU A 12 5.90 16.05 10.36
CA LEU A 12 4.51 15.71 10.11
C LEU A 12 4.36 14.34 9.44
N PHE A 13 5.21 14.03 8.45
CA PHE A 13 5.22 12.71 7.82
C PHE A 13 5.50 11.60 8.85
N VAL A 14 6.58 11.74 9.64
CA VAL A 14 6.98 10.73 10.63
C VAL A 14 5.91 10.59 11.73
N ALA A 15 5.39 11.72 12.24
CA ALA A 15 4.32 11.72 13.23
C ALA A 15 3.04 11.06 12.72
N ALA A 16 2.72 11.25 11.43
CA ALA A 16 1.60 10.56 10.79
C ALA A 16 1.89 9.07 10.54
N LEU A 17 3.11 8.72 10.14
CA LEU A 17 3.48 7.35 9.77
C LEU A 17 3.55 6.43 10.99
N LEU A 18 4.14 6.87 12.11
CA LEU A 18 4.39 6.06 13.29
C LEU A 18 3.16 5.29 13.79
N PRO A 19 2.02 5.92 14.13
CA PRO A 19 0.85 5.20 14.63
C PRO A 19 0.27 4.23 13.58
N ARG A 20 0.41 4.55 12.29
CA ARG A 20 -0.09 3.69 11.19
C ARG A 20 0.74 2.43 11.05
N VAL A 21 2.07 2.52 11.15
CA VAL A 21 2.98 1.36 11.05
C VAL A 21 2.78 0.41 12.23
N PHE A 22 2.67 0.92 13.46
CA PHE A 22 2.42 0.08 14.63
C PHE A 22 1.01 -0.57 14.61
N GLY A 23 0.04 0.07 13.96
CA GLY A 23 -1.31 -0.46 13.79
C GLY A 23 -1.45 -1.58 12.74
N LEU A 24 -0.47 -1.77 11.84
CA LEU A 24 -0.62 -2.66 10.67
C LEU A 24 -0.93 -4.12 11.02
N ARG A 25 -0.52 -4.59 12.21
CA ARG A 25 -0.70 -5.99 12.66
C ARG A 25 -1.82 -6.18 13.67
N GLN A 26 -2.47 -5.11 14.15
CA GLN A 26 -3.31 -5.19 15.35
C GLN A 26 -4.67 -5.87 15.11
N PHE A 27 -5.29 -5.65 13.95
CA PHE A 27 -6.63 -6.17 13.66
C PHE A 27 -6.65 -6.93 12.35
N LEU A 28 -7.30 -8.09 12.32
CA LEU A 28 -7.79 -8.74 11.11
C LEU A 28 -9.31 -8.53 11.09
N THR A 29 -9.83 -7.93 10.02
CA THR A 29 -11.27 -7.67 9.84
C THR A 29 -11.83 -8.68 8.82
N SER A 30 -13.14 -8.61 8.56
CA SER A 30 -13.78 -9.44 7.52
C SER A 30 -13.31 -9.09 6.11
N ASP A 31 -12.82 -7.87 5.91
CA ASP A 31 -12.56 -7.32 4.58
C ASP A 31 -11.21 -7.75 4.02
N GLU A 32 -10.25 -8.15 4.85
CA GLU A 32 -8.91 -8.49 4.38
C GLU A 32 -8.91 -9.67 3.41
N HIS A 33 -9.82 -10.64 3.59
CA HIS A 33 -9.93 -11.74 2.64
C HIS A 33 -10.33 -11.20 1.26
N THR A 34 -11.30 -10.30 1.19
CA THR A 34 -11.71 -9.67 -0.08
C THR A 34 -10.60 -8.78 -0.65
N ASN A 35 -9.96 -7.96 0.18
CA ASN A 35 -8.98 -6.98 -0.29
C ASN A 35 -7.69 -7.65 -0.76
N ILE A 36 -7.11 -8.52 0.08
CA ILE A 36 -5.80 -9.12 -0.19
C ILE A 36 -5.93 -10.30 -1.14
N TYR A 37 -6.82 -11.25 -0.82
CA TYR A 37 -6.89 -12.52 -1.54
C TYR A 37 -7.69 -12.41 -2.84
N LEU A 38 -8.82 -11.71 -2.84
CA LEU A 38 -9.61 -11.56 -4.07
C LEU A 38 -9.07 -10.43 -4.94
N ALA A 39 -9.05 -9.19 -4.44
CA ALA A 39 -8.75 -8.03 -5.26
C ALA A 39 -7.24 -7.86 -5.55
N GLY A 40 -6.40 -7.87 -4.51
CA GLY A 40 -4.96 -7.67 -4.62
C GLY A 40 -4.27 -8.76 -5.46
N SER A 41 -4.56 -10.03 -5.17
CA SER A 41 -4.03 -11.14 -5.95
C SER A 41 -4.52 -11.09 -7.41
N ALA A 42 -5.81 -10.84 -7.67
CA ALA A 42 -6.34 -10.80 -9.03
C ALA A 42 -5.71 -9.69 -9.87
N VAL A 43 -5.54 -8.49 -9.29
CA VAL A 43 -4.85 -7.37 -9.94
C VAL A 43 -3.40 -7.73 -10.27
N LEU A 44 -2.70 -8.38 -9.35
CA LEU A 44 -1.33 -8.83 -9.59
C LEU A 44 -1.26 -9.83 -10.76
N GLN A 45 -2.18 -10.81 -10.80
CA GLN A 45 -2.28 -11.76 -11.91
C GLN A 45 -2.65 -11.07 -13.23
N ALA A 46 -3.50 -10.04 -13.19
CA ALA A 46 -3.84 -9.24 -14.35
C ALA A 46 -2.61 -8.51 -14.91
N PHE A 47 -1.82 -7.87 -14.05
CA PHE A 47 -0.55 -7.25 -14.46
C PHE A 47 0.45 -8.26 -15.04
N LEU A 48 0.59 -9.44 -14.42
CA LEU A 48 1.47 -10.50 -14.92
C LEU A 48 1.08 -11.01 -16.31
N ARG A 49 -0.21 -10.95 -16.66
CA ARG A 49 -0.73 -11.32 -17.99
C ARG A 49 -0.73 -10.16 -19.00
N GLY A 50 -0.37 -8.95 -18.57
CA GLY A 50 -0.50 -7.74 -19.41
C GLY A 50 -1.96 -7.32 -19.66
N ASP A 51 -2.92 -7.85 -18.89
CA ASP A 51 -4.34 -7.56 -19.04
C ASP A 51 -4.76 -6.44 -18.08
N PHE A 52 -4.53 -5.20 -18.49
CA PHE A 52 -4.88 -4.02 -17.69
C PHE A 52 -6.40 -3.90 -17.46
N ARG A 53 -7.22 -4.40 -18.37
CA ARG A 53 -8.68 -4.35 -18.24
C ARG A 53 -9.15 -5.24 -17.09
N ALA A 54 -8.51 -6.39 -16.89
CA ALA A 54 -8.80 -7.29 -15.78
C ALA A 54 -8.39 -6.73 -14.40
N THR A 55 -7.67 -5.60 -14.34
CA THR A 55 -7.43 -4.90 -13.06
C THR A 55 -8.66 -4.15 -12.55
N TYR A 56 -9.69 -3.98 -13.39
CA TYR A 56 -10.93 -3.34 -13.00
C TYR A 56 -11.71 -4.22 -12.02
N TRP A 57 -12.03 -3.65 -10.86
CA TRP A 57 -12.88 -4.25 -9.84
C TRP A 57 -14.04 -3.29 -9.58
N HIS A 58 -15.27 -3.77 -9.80
CA HIS A 58 -16.49 -2.94 -9.68
C HIS A 58 -16.94 -2.75 -8.22
N PHE A 59 -16.55 -3.65 -7.34
CA PHE A 59 -16.98 -3.67 -5.93
C PHE A 59 -15.95 -3.03 -5.01
N TYR A 60 -16.18 -3.08 -3.70
CA TYR A 60 -15.14 -2.80 -2.71
C TYR A 60 -14.10 -3.96 -2.72
N PRO A 61 -12.79 -3.67 -2.57
CA PRO A 61 -12.18 -2.35 -2.50
C PRO A 61 -12.08 -1.69 -3.88
N GLY A 62 -12.04 -0.35 -3.93
CA GLY A 62 -11.89 0.37 -5.19
C GLY A 62 -10.58 0.04 -5.91
N VAL A 63 -10.55 0.20 -7.23
CA VAL A 63 -9.41 -0.17 -8.10
C VAL A 63 -8.05 0.30 -7.58
N THR A 64 -7.97 1.55 -7.12
CA THR A 64 -6.72 2.12 -6.59
C THR A 64 -6.26 1.42 -5.31
N MET A 65 -7.17 0.94 -4.47
CA MET A 65 -6.82 0.14 -3.30
C MET A 65 -6.34 -1.24 -3.73
N SER A 66 -7.04 -1.92 -4.64
CA SER A 66 -6.59 -3.22 -5.17
C SER A 66 -5.19 -3.17 -5.79
N TRP A 67 -4.84 -2.05 -6.45
CA TRP A 67 -3.50 -1.81 -6.96
C TRP A 67 -2.45 -1.64 -5.85
N LEU A 68 -2.81 -0.99 -4.75
CA LEU A 68 -1.94 -0.83 -3.59
C LEU A 68 -1.75 -2.16 -2.86
N ASP A 69 -2.79 -2.99 -2.72
CA ASP A 69 -2.65 -4.36 -2.20
C ASP A 69 -1.66 -5.17 -3.07
N ALA A 70 -1.83 -5.15 -4.39
CA ALA A 70 -0.95 -5.83 -5.33
C ALA A 70 0.50 -5.31 -5.24
N LEU A 71 0.69 -4.00 -5.10
CA LEU A 71 2.01 -3.37 -4.91
C LEU A 71 2.67 -3.85 -3.62
N GLY A 72 1.91 -3.93 -2.53
CA GLY A 72 2.37 -4.43 -1.24
C GLY A 72 2.83 -5.89 -1.32
N ILE A 73 1.98 -6.75 -1.89
CA ILE A 73 2.27 -8.18 -2.11
C ILE A 73 3.52 -8.35 -2.98
N GLY A 74 3.60 -7.63 -4.10
CA GLY A 74 4.74 -7.70 -5.02
C GLY A 74 6.04 -7.19 -4.39
N GLY A 75 5.97 -6.16 -3.56
CA GLY A 75 7.11 -5.63 -2.81
C GLY A 75 7.64 -6.63 -1.77
N LEU A 76 6.76 -7.30 -1.03
CA LEU A 76 7.16 -8.36 -0.10
C LEU A 76 7.77 -9.55 -0.83
N TRP A 77 7.15 -10.00 -1.93
CA TRP A 77 7.72 -11.07 -2.75
C TRP A 77 9.13 -10.72 -3.23
N LEU A 78 9.34 -9.50 -3.74
CA LEU A 78 10.65 -9.06 -4.21
C LEU A 78 11.67 -9.07 -3.07
N LEU A 79 11.30 -8.56 -1.90
CA LEU A 79 12.17 -8.57 -0.72
C LEU A 79 12.55 -10.00 -0.34
N GLU A 80 11.57 -10.90 -0.21
CA GLU A 80 11.82 -12.30 0.17
C GLU A 80 12.57 -13.08 -0.91
N ARG A 81 12.37 -12.74 -2.18
CA ARG A 81 13.12 -13.34 -3.29
C ARG A 81 14.59 -12.93 -3.24
N LEU A 82 14.87 -11.66 -2.93
CA LEU A 82 16.23 -11.11 -2.82
C LEU A 82 16.97 -11.61 -1.58
N THR A 83 16.27 -11.86 -0.48
CA THR A 83 16.86 -12.41 0.75
C THR A 83 16.93 -13.94 0.76
N GLY A 84 16.35 -14.61 -0.24
CA GLY A 84 16.28 -16.07 -0.32
C GLY A 84 15.21 -16.70 0.61
N ALA A 85 14.36 -15.88 1.24
CA ALA A 85 13.28 -16.34 2.11
C ALA A 85 12.14 -17.02 1.35
N THR A 86 11.98 -16.77 0.04
CA THR A 86 11.00 -17.47 -0.79
C THR A 86 11.56 -17.96 -2.13
N ALA A 87 11.22 -19.21 -2.46
CA ALA A 87 11.48 -19.80 -3.78
C ALA A 87 10.26 -19.70 -4.71
N LEU A 88 9.11 -19.23 -4.21
CA LEU A 88 7.85 -19.18 -4.95
C LEU A 88 7.92 -18.19 -6.12
N SER A 89 7.19 -18.52 -7.19
CA SER A 89 6.87 -17.53 -8.23
C SER A 89 5.96 -16.45 -7.64
N LEU A 90 5.99 -15.24 -8.21
CA LEU A 90 5.11 -14.14 -7.76
C LEU A 90 3.63 -14.53 -7.78
N SER A 91 3.22 -15.30 -8.79
CA SER A 91 1.84 -15.79 -8.93
C SER A 91 1.46 -16.75 -7.79
N ALA A 92 2.33 -17.70 -7.43
CA ALA A 92 2.08 -18.61 -6.31
C ALA A 92 2.14 -17.86 -4.96
N PHE A 93 3.10 -16.93 -4.82
CA PHE A 93 3.29 -16.13 -3.62
C PHE A 93 2.07 -15.28 -3.27
N ALA A 94 1.37 -14.74 -4.27
CA ALA A 94 0.18 -13.94 -4.07
C ALA A 94 -1.00 -14.71 -3.44
N ASN A 95 -0.94 -16.03 -3.43
CA ASN A 95 -1.91 -16.93 -2.81
C ASN A 95 -1.42 -17.48 -1.45
N SER A 96 -0.36 -16.90 -0.88
CA SER A 96 0.14 -17.27 0.44
C SER A 96 -0.87 -16.93 1.55
N ASP A 97 -0.58 -17.41 2.76
CA ASP A 97 -1.39 -17.14 3.95
C ASP A 97 -1.64 -15.63 4.15
N ILE A 98 -2.88 -15.28 4.50
CA ILE A 98 -3.29 -13.88 4.64
C ILE A 98 -2.50 -13.14 5.72
N LEU A 99 -2.11 -13.79 6.81
CA LEU A 99 -1.34 -13.19 7.88
C LEU A 99 0.08 -12.85 7.42
N HIS A 100 0.63 -13.65 6.49
CA HIS A 100 1.92 -13.38 5.86
C HIS A 100 1.85 -12.12 4.99
N LEU A 101 0.77 -11.97 4.22
CA LEU A 101 0.59 -10.85 3.29
C LEU A 101 0.06 -9.57 3.96
N LEU A 102 -0.55 -9.67 5.14
CA LEU A 102 -1.32 -8.61 5.80
C LEU A 102 -0.59 -7.27 5.90
N VAL A 103 0.63 -7.31 6.44
CA VAL A 103 1.42 -6.08 6.67
C VAL A 103 1.85 -5.47 5.34
N ALA A 104 2.26 -6.32 4.40
CA ALA A 104 2.74 -5.89 3.11
C ALA A 104 1.63 -5.21 2.30
N ALA A 105 0.44 -5.82 2.26
CA ALA A 105 -0.73 -5.24 1.60
C ALA A 105 -1.14 -3.89 2.22
N ARG A 106 -1.00 -3.73 3.55
CA ARG A 106 -1.42 -2.51 4.23
C ARG A 106 -0.40 -1.37 4.23
N LEU A 107 0.89 -1.69 4.09
CA LEU A 107 1.97 -0.71 4.16
C LEU A 107 1.83 0.44 3.13
N PRO A 108 1.47 0.18 1.86
CA PRO A 108 1.21 1.25 0.88
C PRO A 108 0.16 2.26 1.34
N TYR A 109 -0.93 1.83 1.99
CA TYR A 109 -1.93 2.75 2.55
C TYR A 109 -1.36 3.61 3.67
N ALA A 110 -0.59 3.00 4.58
CA ALA A 110 0.04 3.72 5.68
C ALA A 110 0.99 4.80 5.15
N LEU A 111 1.80 4.48 4.15
CA LEU A 111 2.73 5.43 3.51
C LEU A 111 1.99 6.54 2.77
N LEU A 112 1.01 6.19 1.93
CA LEU A 112 0.28 7.16 1.12
C LEU A 112 -0.51 8.14 1.99
N THR A 113 -1.23 7.62 2.99
CA THR A 113 -2.01 8.47 3.91
C THR A 113 -1.13 9.28 4.85
N ALA A 114 0.07 8.78 5.23
CA ALA A 114 1.04 9.57 5.96
C ALA A 114 1.66 10.68 5.11
N LEU A 115 1.95 10.41 3.83
CA LEU A 115 2.47 11.40 2.88
C LEU A 115 1.45 12.49 2.54
N PHE A 116 0.16 12.16 2.58
CA PHE A 116 -0.92 13.11 2.36
C PHE A 116 -0.92 14.26 3.38
N VAL A 117 -0.55 14.00 4.63
CA VAL A 117 -0.53 15.01 5.70
C VAL A 117 0.40 16.20 5.39
N PRO A 118 1.71 16.02 5.15
CA PRO A 118 2.59 17.13 4.79
C PRO A 118 2.25 17.74 3.42
N ALA A 119 1.67 16.96 2.49
CA ALA A 119 1.24 17.48 1.20
C ALA A 119 0.10 18.51 1.36
N VAL A 120 -0.93 18.17 2.14
CA VAL A 120 -2.03 19.10 2.47
C VAL A 120 -1.52 20.29 3.27
N TYR A 121 -0.64 20.08 4.24
CA TYR A 121 -0.01 21.18 4.98
C TYR A 121 0.69 22.17 4.04
N GLY A 122 1.46 21.68 3.06
CA GLY A 122 2.12 22.52 2.07
C GLY A 122 1.14 23.30 1.19
N LEU A 123 0.04 22.66 0.76
CA LEU A 123 -1.01 23.31 -0.02
C LEU A 123 -1.73 24.40 0.78
N LEU A 124 -2.17 24.09 2.01
CA LEU A 124 -2.87 25.04 2.89
C LEU A 124 -1.99 26.22 3.25
N ARG A 125 -0.71 25.96 3.57
CA ARG A 125 0.25 27.03 3.84
C ARG A 125 0.38 27.99 2.65
N ARG A 126 0.47 27.45 1.43
CA ARG A 126 0.52 28.25 0.21
C ARG A 126 -0.75 29.08 0.00
N TRP A 127 -1.91 28.55 0.38
CA TRP A 127 -3.20 29.22 0.21
C TRP A 127 -3.42 30.33 1.25
N ILE A 128 -2.96 30.15 2.49
CA ILE A 128 -3.11 31.13 3.57
C ILE A 128 -2.03 32.23 3.50
N GLU A 129 -0.85 31.95 2.94
CA GLU A 129 0.22 32.94 2.72
C GLU A 129 -0.04 33.87 1.51
N LEU A 130 -1.29 34.01 1.04
CA LEU A 130 -1.78 35.04 0.11
C LEU A 130 -2.56 36.12 0.87
#